data_AF-A0A0F9Y6T6-F1
#
_entry.id   AF-A0A0F9Y6T6-F1
#
_cell.length_a   1.000
_cell.length_b   1.000
_cell.length_c   1.000
_cell.angle_alpha   90.00
_cell.angle_beta   90.00
_cell.angle_gamma   90.00
#
_symmetry.space_group_name_H-M   'P 1'
#
loop_
_entity.id
_entity.type
_entity.pdbx_description
1 polymer ?
#
loop_
_entity_poly.entity_id
_entity_poly.type
_entity_poly.pdbx_seq_one_letter_code
_entity_poly.pdbx_strand_id
1 'polypeptide(L)'
;MGKQPTQQRLRKASRRLIRQVKHAVSGKTLEQDGYQGIRWHLDFPSLHHPAWLTPSGWVVQGWVLLPEHLTDLTGDVRLVAQWASAFELRHPLSLKRPDVIKEVLAEDNQDHPQAVCGFRFTVPRHLASFTLSVYVGDECVAAQHVDMPEVDEAQALKEAQIKVLEGEQGWLFLDNDTNGSVDQYCGRLVLTTEGIGAWQGYLAGLHRLAEKNAAKCAMLVAPSKESVMGPRYHPYAEGTGGPMHQMMALKEASEVIYPVEALRALGDDAFIVTDTHWSQQGALQAAKKLAEALGLEAQAIAQTFAADQYHIRQLPGDLGSKLTPPRQCEIKVLRSFSYSKHRYFDNGLPNFGRLLVLVNDKALMSGTCLIFGSSSSYSMFNYVCRLFQRVVFVHSAGNLDPELVSAVSPAYLVVQTNARFVVQVPVLEQSLLQLINDKRARLNAEEQTKVEKMQVPAKPDDALLAKLNLLPWLV
;
A
#
# COMPACT_ATOMS: atom_id res chain seq x y z
N MET A 1 -6.77 -2.59 -70.09
CA MET A 1 -8.03 -3.35 -70.01
C MET A 1 -7.90 -4.31 -68.82
N GLY A 2 -8.70 -4.34 -67.77
CA GLY A 2 -9.85 -3.53 -67.34
C GLY A 2 -10.26 -3.98 -65.92
N LYS A 3 -10.85 -3.03 -65.19
CA LYS A 3 -11.77 -3.11 -64.03
C LYS A 3 -11.30 -3.62 -62.65
N GLN A 4 -11.41 -2.68 -61.69
CA GLN A 4 -11.55 -2.78 -60.23
C GLN A 4 -12.72 -3.68 -59.77
N PRO A 5 -12.77 -4.13 -58.49
CA PRO A 5 -13.48 -3.34 -57.46
C PRO A 5 -12.85 -3.28 -56.04
N THR A 6 -12.94 -2.07 -55.47
CA THR A 6 -13.21 -1.69 -54.05
C THR A 6 -12.23 -1.99 -52.91
N GLN A 7 -11.57 -0.91 -52.48
CA GLN A 7 -11.03 -0.64 -51.15
C GLN A 7 -12.16 -0.39 -50.13
N GLN A 8 -12.28 -1.21 -49.08
CA GLN A 8 -12.79 -0.79 -47.76
C GLN A 8 -12.57 -1.89 -46.72
N ARG A 9 -11.43 -1.88 -46.07
CA ARG A 9 -11.20 -2.46 -44.73
C ARG A 9 -9.81 -2.05 -44.28
N LEU A 10 -9.72 -1.62 -43.02
CA LEU A 10 -8.55 -1.16 -42.29
C LEU A 10 -8.24 0.35 -42.45
N ARG A 11 -8.21 1.02 -41.28
CA ARG A 11 -7.86 2.42 -40.98
C ARG A 11 -9.01 3.43 -41.02
N LYS A 12 -9.73 3.53 -39.89
CA LYS A 12 -10.17 4.80 -39.27
C LYS A 12 -10.84 4.50 -37.92
N ALA A 13 -10.05 4.47 -36.86
CA ALA A 13 -10.53 4.58 -35.48
C ALA A 13 -9.45 5.25 -34.64
N SER A 14 -9.19 6.52 -34.94
CA SER A 14 -8.35 7.37 -34.12
C SER A 14 -8.88 8.80 -34.17
N ARG A 15 -9.32 9.26 -33.00
CA ARG A 15 -9.39 10.66 -32.54
C ARG A 15 -10.43 11.57 -33.21
N ARG A 16 -11.56 11.74 -32.51
CA ARG A 16 -12.42 12.94 -32.30
C ARG A 16 -13.67 12.40 -31.60
N LEU A 17 -14.03 12.75 -30.37
CA LEU A 17 -14.21 14.10 -29.85
C LEU A 17 -14.15 14.10 -28.31
N ILE A 18 -13.27 14.94 -27.77
CA ILE A 18 -13.35 15.46 -26.40
C ILE A 18 -14.39 16.59 -26.40
N ARG A 19 -15.44 16.49 -25.56
CA ARG A 19 -16.21 17.58 -24.91
C ARG A 19 -17.32 16.94 -24.06
N GLN A 20 -17.18 16.95 -22.73
CA GLN A 20 -17.82 17.90 -21.78
C GLN A 20 -19.36 17.72 -21.70
N VAL A 21 -20.08 17.73 -20.56
CA VAL A 21 -19.85 17.97 -19.12
C VAL A 21 -21.21 17.69 -18.42
N LYS A 22 -21.18 17.14 -17.19
CA LYS A 22 -22.14 17.22 -16.05
C LYS A 22 -23.66 16.94 -16.21
N HIS A 23 -24.18 16.39 -15.10
CA HIS A 23 -25.58 16.19 -14.66
C HIS A 23 -26.25 14.89 -15.15
N ALA A 24 -26.97 14.10 -14.34
CA ALA A 24 -27.47 14.28 -12.98
C ALA A 24 -27.69 12.93 -12.28
N VAL A 25 -27.62 12.99 -10.95
CA VAL A 25 -28.24 12.07 -9.98
C VAL A 25 -29.70 11.80 -10.35
N SER A 26 -30.00 10.57 -10.75
CA SER A 26 -31.20 9.77 -10.42
C SER A 26 -31.15 8.51 -11.27
N GLY A 27 -31.55 7.37 -10.71
CA GLY A 27 -31.46 6.07 -11.37
C GLY A 27 -32.13 6.07 -12.75
N LYS A 28 -31.30 6.10 -13.80
CA LYS A 28 -31.60 5.64 -15.14
C LYS A 28 -30.37 4.96 -15.69
N THR A 29 -30.49 3.65 -15.86
CA THR A 29 -29.57 2.76 -16.55
C THR A 29 -29.10 3.42 -17.85
N LEU A 30 -27.78 3.50 -18.04
CA LEU A 30 -27.19 3.86 -19.33
C LEU A 30 -27.41 2.67 -20.27
N GLU A 31 -28.56 2.62 -20.92
CA GLU A 31 -28.88 1.59 -21.90
C GLU A 31 -28.15 1.89 -23.21
N GLN A 32 -27.10 1.11 -23.51
CA GLN A 32 -26.54 0.98 -24.87
C GLN A 32 -27.06 -0.34 -25.48
N ASP A 33 -27.39 -0.29 -26.77
CA ASP A 33 -28.20 -1.30 -27.50
C ASP A 33 -27.68 -2.76 -27.48
N GLY A 34 -26.45 -3.02 -27.02
CA GLY A 34 -25.84 -4.37 -26.96
C GLY A 34 -26.04 -5.14 -25.64
N TYR A 35 -26.49 -4.49 -24.57
CA TYR A 35 -26.60 -5.09 -23.22
C TYR A 35 -28.02 -5.09 -22.67
N GLN A 36 -29.01 -4.97 -23.56
CA GLN A 36 -30.42 -5.10 -23.19
C GLN A 36 -30.69 -6.49 -22.56
N GLY A 37 -31.36 -6.49 -21.40
CA GLY A 37 -31.77 -7.73 -20.73
C GLY A 37 -30.82 -8.26 -19.65
N ILE A 38 -29.70 -7.57 -19.35
CA ILE A 38 -28.95 -7.85 -18.11
C ILE A 38 -29.84 -7.54 -16.92
N ARG A 39 -29.96 -8.51 -16.01
CA ARG A 39 -30.71 -8.38 -14.76
C ARG A 39 -29.73 -8.44 -13.61
N TRP A 40 -29.79 -7.50 -12.68
CA TRP A 40 -28.95 -7.54 -11.50
C TRP A 40 -29.67 -6.94 -10.30
N HIS A 41 -29.21 -7.29 -9.10
CA HIS A 41 -29.78 -6.79 -7.87
C HIS A 41 -28.72 -6.73 -6.77
N LEU A 42 -28.85 -5.75 -5.88
CA LEU A 42 -28.07 -5.59 -4.68
C LEU A 42 -28.91 -6.02 -3.47
N ASP A 43 -28.56 -7.15 -2.86
CA ASP A 43 -29.24 -7.68 -1.67
C ASP A 43 -28.86 -6.86 -0.42
N PHE A 44 -27.57 -6.51 -0.30
CA PHE A 44 -27.02 -5.72 0.80
C PHE A 44 -25.98 -4.71 0.30
N PRO A 45 -25.97 -3.48 0.83
CA PRO A 45 -27.03 -2.88 1.65
C PRO A 45 -28.32 -2.65 0.83
N SER A 46 -29.48 -2.74 1.46
CA SER A 46 -30.76 -2.46 0.80
C SER A 46 -31.76 -1.82 1.77
N LEU A 47 -32.78 -1.15 1.23
CA LEU A 47 -33.87 -0.60 2.05
C LEU A 47 -34.78 -1.69 2.65
N HIS A 48 -34.73 -2.90 2.10
CA HIS A 48 -35.61 -4.01 2.47
C HIS A 48 -34.99 -4.92 3.54
N HIS A 49 -33.68 -4.86 3.74
CA HIS A 49 -32.97 -5.70 4.69
C HIS A 49 -32.11 -4.86 5.63
N PRO A 50 -32.01 -5.23 6.92
CA PRO A 50 -31.08 -4.57 7.83
C PRO A 50 -29.67 -4.71 7.29
N ALA A 51 -28.89 -3.64 7.37
CA ALA A 51 -27.53 -3.66 6.87
C ALA A 51 -26.68 -4.70 7.60
N TRP A 52 -25.88 -5.43 6.83
CA TRP A 52 -25.08 -6.53 7.36
C TRP A 52 -23.65 -6.07 7.62
N LEU A 53 -23.36 -5.77 8.88
CA LEU A 53 -22.01 -5.45 9.34
C LEU A 53 -21.31 -6.71 9.82
N THR A 54 -20.10 -6.95 9.34
CA THR A 54 -19.19 -7.96 9.87
C THR A 54 -18.01 -7.28 10.54
N PRO A 55 -17.20 -8.00 11.35
CA PRO A 55 -15.92 -7.48 11.82
C PRO A 55 -15.04 -6.92 10.70
N SER A 56 -15.11 -7.48 9.48
CA SER A 56 -14.30 -7.09 8.32
C SER A 56 -14.86 -5.91 7.51
N GLY A 57 -16.03 -5.38 7.89
CA GLY A 57 -16.68 -4.28 7.17
C GLY A 57 -18.14 -4.56 6.83
N TRP A 58 -18.74 -3.63 6.11
CA TRP A 58 -20.10 -3.76 5.61
C TRP A 58 -20.14 -4.75 4.45
N VAL A 59 -21.06 -5.71 4.51
CA VAL A 59 -21.22 -6.71 3.45
C VAL A 59 -21.96 -6.08 2.28
N VAL A 60 -21.34 -6.20 1.12
CA VAL A 60 -21.92 -5.89 -0.18
C VAL A 60 -22.19 -7.22 -0.87
N GLN A 61 -23.45 -7.51 -1.18
CA GLN A 61 -23.86 -8.77 -1.78
C GLN A 61 -24.99 -8.55 -2.77
N GLY A 62 -24.97 -9.30 -3.87
CA GLY A 62 -26.06 -9.31 -4.83
C GLY A 62 -25.86 -10.40 -5.87
N TRP A 63 -26.50 -10.22 -7.03
CA TRP A 63 -26.39 -11.12 -8.17
C TRP A 63 -26.49 -10.38 -9.52
N VAL A 64 -25.95 -10.99 -10.57
CA VAL A 64 -26.00 -10.54 -11.96
C VAL A 64 -26.33 -11.73 -12.86
N LEU A 65 -27.39 -11.62 -13.65
CA LEU A 65 -27.79 -12.57 -14.70
C LEU A 65 -27.63 -11.90 -16.07
N LEU A 66 -26.99 -12.63 -16.97
CA LEU A 66 -26.82 -12.25 -18.36
C LEU A 66 -27.98 -12.79 -19.21
N PRO A 67 -28.36 -12.10 -20.30
CA PRO A 67 -29.26 -12.66 -21.29
C PRO A 67 -28.61 -13.89 -21.95
N GLU A 68 -29.42 -14.81 -22.47
CA GLU A 68 -28.98 -16.12 -22.98
C GLU A 68 -27.79 -16.02 -23.96
N HIS A 69 -27.82 -15.05 -24.87
CA HIS A 69 -26.78 -14.81 -25.88
C HIS A 69 -25.44 -14.27 -25.33
N LEU A 70 -25.38 -13.88 -24.05
CA LEU A 70 -24.16 -13.41 -23.38
C LEU A 70 -23.70 -14.35 -22.26
N THR A 71 -24.32 -15.52 -22.08
CA THR A 71 -23.99 -16.44 -20.99
C THR A 71 -22.54 -16.94 -21.02
N ASP A 72 -21.94 -17.04 -22.20
CA ASP A 72 -20.52 -17.36 -22.36
C ASP A 72 -19.58 -16.31 -21.72
N LEU A 73 -20.08 -15.08 -21.49
CA LEU A 73 -19.34 -13.98 -20.86
C LEU A 73 -19.50 -13.94 -19.33
N THR A 74 -20.17 -14.91 -18.70
CA THR A 74 -20.35 -14.90 -17.23
C THR A 74 -19.02 -14.85 -16.49
N GLY A 75 -17.96 -15.48 -17.01
CA GLY A 75 -16.62 -15.41 -16.44
C GLY A 75 -15.94 -14.03 -16.55
N ASP A 76 -16.42 -13.18 -17.46
CA ASP A 76 -15.90 -11.83 -17.69
C ASP A 76 -16.69 -10.76 -16.92
N VAL A 77 -17.70 -11.15 -16.14
CA VAL A 77 -18.47 -10.24 -15.30
C VAL A 77 -17.69 -9.88 -14.05
N ARG A 78 -17.56 -8.58 -13.78
CA ARG A 78 -16.94 -8.07 -12.54
C ARG A 78 -17.75 -6.95 -11.92
N LEU A 79 -17.79 -6.95 -10.60
CA LEU A 79 -18.31 -5.88 -9.77
C LEU A 79 -17.16 -4.97 -9.39
N VAL A 80 -17.37 -3.67 -9.55
CA VAL A 80 -16.39 -2.63 -9.21
C VAL A 80 -16.99 -1.72 -8.16
N ALA A 81 -16.42 -1.73 -6.97
CA ALA A 81 -16.73 -0.78 -5.90
C ALA A 81 -15.67 0.31 -5.86
N GLN A 82 -16.10 1.57 -5.93
CA GLN A 82 -15.21 2.71 -5.93
C GLN A 82 -15.68 3.79 -4.94
N TRP A 83 -14.81 4.12 -3.99
CA TRP A 83 -15.01 5.21 -3.02
C TRP A 83 -13.85 6.20 -2.94
N ALA A 84 -12.74 5.90 -3.59
CA ALA A 84 -11.62 6.80 -3.76
C ALA A 84 -11.37 6.99 -5.25
N SER A 85 -10.83 8.15 -5.62
CA SER A 85 -10.56 8.40 -7.04
C SER A 85 -9.32 7.64 -7.52
N ALA A 86 -8.37 7.33 -6.63
CA ALA A 86 -7.10 6.69 -6.94
C ALA A 86 -7.15 5.18 -7.16
N PHE A 87 -8.16 4.48 -6.64
CA PHE A 87 -8.25 3.02 -6.74
C PHE A 87 -9.70 2.54 -6.78
N GLU A 88 -9.87 1.29 -7.20
CA GLU A 88 -11.15 0.59 -7.22
C GLU A 88 -10.97 -0.86 -6.74
N LEU A 89 -12.03 -1.43 -6.18
CA LEU A 89 -12.10 -2.81 -5.71
C LEU A 89 -12.92 -3.65 -6.68
N ARG A 90 -12.31 -4.71 -7.22
CA ARG A 90 -12.89 -5.59 -8.24
C ARG A 90 -13.19 -6.98 -7.68
N HIS A 91 -14.41 -7.46 -7.87
CA HIS A 91 -14.82 -8.82 -7.49
C HIS A 91 -15.51 -9.55 -8.63
N PRO A 92 -15.18 -10.83 -8.89
CA PRO A 92 -15.93 -11.65 -9.83
C PRO A 92 -17.25 -12.12 -9.24
N LEU A 93 -18.11 -12.67 -10.11
CA LEU A 93 -19.18 -13.55 -9.66
C LEU A 93 -18.55 -14.86 -9.14
N SER A 94 -18.88 -15.21 -7.90
CA SER A 94 -18.24 -16.33 -7.19
C SER A 94 -19.18 -17.10 -6.28
N LEU A 95 -20.39 -16.59 -6.05
CA LEU A 95 -21.40 -17.25 -5.23
C LEU A 95 -22.41 -17.99 -6.11
N LYS A 96 -22.65 -19.25 -5.75
CA LYS A 96 -23.80 -20.00 -6.28
C LYS A 96 -25.10 -19.42 -5.70
N ARG A 97 -26.07 -19.15 -6.56
CA ARG A 97 -27.39 -18.59 -6.21
C ARG A 97 -28.51 -19.36 -6.91
N PRO A 98 -28.74 -20.64 -6.55
CA PRO A 98 -29.83 -21.45 -7.12
C PRO A 98 -31.21 -20.86 -6.81
N ASP A 99 -31.33 -20.11 -5.70
CA ASP A 99 -32.52 -19.32 -5.36
C ASP A 99 -32.85 -18.29 -6.44
N VAL A 100 -31.84 -17.61 -6.99
CA VAL A 100 -32.02 -16.62 -8.06
C VAL A 100 -32.44 -17.30 -9.36
N ILE A 101 -31.86 -18.45 -9.69
CA ILE A 101 -32.25 -19.21 -10.89
C ILE A 101 -33.73 -19.62 -10.79
N LYS A 102 -34.14 -20.16 -9.65
CA LYS A 102 -35.51 -20.57 -9.41
C LYS A 102 -36.52 -19.43 -9.48
N GLU A 103 -36.24 -18.31 -8.79
CA GLU A 103 -37.21 -17.22 -8.68
C GLU A 103 -37.21 -16.29 -9.90
N VAL A 104 -36.06 -16.06 -10.54
CA VAL A 104 -35.91 -15.05 -11.61
C VAL A 104 -35.96 -15.67 -13.01
N LEU A 105 -35.49 -16.92 -13.17
CA LEU A 105 -35.58 -17.66 -14.44
C LEU A 105 -36.74 -18.65 -14.47
N ALA A 106 -37.39 -18.92 -13.34
CA ALA A 106 -38.42 -19.96 -13.20
C ALA A 106 -37.91 -21.36 -13.55
N GLU A 107 -36.61 -21.62 -13.32
CA GLU A 107 -35.94 -22.88 -13.59
C GLU A 107 -35.44 -23.53 -12.29
N ASP A 108 -35.71 -24.82 -12.09
CA ASP A 108 -35.24 -25.57 -10.91
C ASP A 108 -34.05 -26.46 -11.30
N ASN A 109 -32.92 -25.83 -11.61
CA ASN A 109 -31.69 -26.50 -11.99
C ASN A 109 -30.49 -25.94 -11.19
N GLN A 110 -29.97 -26.76 -10.27
CA GLN A 110 -28.81 -26.38 -9.44
C GLN A 110 -27.50 -26.30 -10.24
N ASP A 111 -27.45 -26.95 -11.40
CA ASP A 111 -26.31 -26.96 -12.33
C ASP A 111 -26.55 -26.06 -13.55
N HIS A 112 -27.46 -25.09 -13.43
CA HIS A 112 -27.70 -24.10 -14.48
C HIS A 112 -26.39 -23.37 -14.85
N PRO A 113 -26.13 -23.06 -16.13
CA PRO A 113 -24.88 -22.39 -16.56
C PRO A 113 -24.60 -21.07 -15.85
N GLN A 114 -25.66 -20.34 -15.46
CA GLN A 114 -25.57 -19.10 -14.69
C GLN A 114 -25.76 -19.29 -13.18
N ALA A 115 -25.66 -20.52 -12.64
CA ALA A 115 -25.86 -20.77 -11.21
C ALA A 115 -24.85 -20.00 -10.34
N VAL A 116 -23.65 -19.72 -10.86
CA VAL A 116 -22.66 -18.82 -10.24
C VAL A 116 -22.90 -17.38 -10.70
N CYS A 117 -24.01 -16.80 -10.25
CA CYS A 117 -24.40 -15.43 -10.57
C CYS A 117 -24.27 -14.44 -9.42
N GLY A 118 -23.87 -14.90 -8.23
CA GLY A 118 -23.78 -14.05 -7.03
C GLY A 118 -22.40 -13.46 -6.78
N PHE A 119 -22.36 -12.32 -6.11
CA PHE A 119 -21.13 -11.70 -5.59
C PHE A 119 -21.28 -11.40 -4.10
N ARG A 120 -20.17 -11.42 -3.36
CA ARG A 120 -20.09 -10.93 -1.98
C ARG A 120 -18.69 -10.44 -1.66
N PHE A 121 -18.60 -9.27 -1.04
CA PHE A 121 -17.37 -8.70 -0.51
C PHE A 121 -17.69 -7.73 0.63
N THR A 122 -16.66 -7.12 1.22
CA THR A 122 -16.83 -6.11 2.28
C THR A 122 -16.24 -4.78 1.86
N VAL A 123 -16.89 -3.69 2.29
CA VAL A 123 -16.35 -2.33 2.20
C VAL A 123 -16.07 -1.78 3.61
N PRO A 124 -15.15 -0.80 3.75
CA PRO A 124 -14.76 -0.28 5.05
C PRO A 124 -15.94 0.23 5.89
N ARG A 125 -15.86 0.04 7.21
CA ARG A 125 -16.93 0.43 8.16
C ARG A 125 -17.24 1.93 8.17
N HIS A 126 -16.21 2.76 7.99
CA HIS A 126 -16.28 4.22 8.03
C HIS A 126 -16.73 4.84 6.71
N LEU A 127 -17.01 4.01 5.71
CA LEU A 127 -17.40 4.47 4.39
C LEU A 127 -18.81 5.05 4.45
N ALA A 128 -18.98 6.30 4.02
CA ALA A 128 -20.30 6.93 3.96
C ALA A 128 -21.09 6.50 2.71
N SER A 129 -20.42 6.42 1.56
CA SER A 129 -21.03 5.95 0.31
C SER A 129 -19.97 5.51 -0.69
N PHE A 130 -20.39 4.78 -1.72
CA PHE A 130 -19.54 4.38 -2.84
C PHE A 130 -20.35 4.22 -4.13
N THR A 131 -19.64 4.09 -5.25
CA THR A 131 -20.24 3.69 -6.52
C THR A 131 -20.01 2.20 -6.73
N LEU A 132 -21.09 1.44 -6.96
CA LEU A 132 -21.05 0.06 -7.39
C LEU A 132 -21.36 -0.02 -8.87
N SER A 133 -20.49 -0.64 -9.65
CA SER A 133 -20.67 -0.81 -11.09
C SER A 133 -20.55 -2.28 -11.50
N VAL A 134 -21.37 -2.68 -12.47
CA VAL A 134 -21.29 -3.98 -13.14
C VAL A 134 -20.60 -3.78 -14.47
N TYR A 135 -19.54 -4.55 -14.68
CA TYR A 135 -18.83 -4.61 -15.96
C TYR A 135 -18.98 -5.98 -16.59
N VAL A 136 -19.11 -6.00 -17.92
CA VAL A 136 -19.01 -7.21 -18.74
C VAL A 136 -17.86 -6.98 -19.71
N GLY A 137 -16.74 -7.68 -19.52
CA GLY A 137 -15.48 -7.31 -20.16
C GLY A 137 -15.02 -5.92 -19.69
N ASP A 138 -14.83 -4.99 -20.62
CA ASP A 138 -14.40 -3.61 -20.31
C ASP A 138 -15.54 -2.58 -20.34
N GLU A 139 -16.77 -3.01 -20.62
CA GLU A 139 -17.92 -2.13 -20.70
C GLU A 139 -18.69 -2.07 -19.37
N CYS A 140 -18.94 -0.85 -18.88
CA CYS A 140 -19.77 -0.61 -17.71
C CYS A 140 -21.24 -0.62 -18.13
N VAL A 141 -21.97 -1.67 -17.73
CA VAL A 141 -23.36 -1.90 -18.16
C VAL A 141 -24.39 -1.40 -17.13
N ALA A 142 -23.98 -1.27 -15.87
CA ALA A 142 -24.82 -0.70 -14.82
C ALA A 142 -23.94 -0.03 -13.76
N ALA A 143 -24.46 1.04 -13.16
CA ALA A 143 -23.85 1.70 -12.01
C ALA A 143 -24.92 2.21 -11.06
N GLN A 144 -24.65 2.10 -9.76
CA GLN A 144 -25.50 2.57 -8.69
C GLN A 144 -24.65 3.28 -7.63
N HIS A 145 -25.17 4.41 -7.13
CA HIS A 145 -24.65 5.01 -5.91
C HIS A 145 -25.23 4.29 -4.70
N VAL A 146 -24.37 3.90 -3.77
CA VAL A 146 -24.75 3.13 -2.59
C VAL A 146 -24.37 3.93 -1.36
N ASP A 147 -25.39 4.36 -0.61
CA ASP A 147 -25.23 4.99 0.69
C ASP A 147 -25.09 3.92 1.78
N MET A 148 -24.16 4.14 2.70
CA MET A 148 -23.94 3.26 3.83
C MET A 148 -24.71 3.75 5.05
N PRO A 149 -25.21 2.84 5.90
CA PRO A 149 -25.80 3.23 7.16
C PRO A 149 -24.79 3.96 8.03
N GLU A 150 -25.25 4.95 8.78
CA GLU A 150 -24.46 5.57 9.83
C GLU A 150 -24.09 4.52 10.89
N VAL A 151 -22.81 4.49 11.26
CA VAL A 151 -22.34 3.72 12.41
C VAL A 151 -22.09 4.72 13.54
N ASP A 152 -22.56 4.42 14.76
CA ASP A 152 -22.12 5.15 15.94
C ASP A 152 -20.59 5.07 16.03
N GLU A 153 -19.91 6.21 15.87
CA GLU A 153 -18.45 6.30 15.86
C GLU A 153 -17.82 5.68 17.11
N ALA A 154 -18.46 5.80 18.27
CA ALA A 154 -17.96 5.25 19.53
C ALA A 154 -18.01 3.72 19.55
N GLN A 155 -19.00 3.13 18.87
CA GLN A 155 -19.12 1.67 18.69
C GLN A 155 -18.21 1.17 17.56
N ALA A 156 -18.10 1.92 16.46
CA ALA A 156 -17.22 1.63 15.34
C ALA A 156 -15.75 1.55 15.77
N LEU A 157 -15.29 2.49 16.60
CA LEU A 157 -13.92 2.55 17.11
C LEU A 157 -13.58 1.40 18.07
N LYS A 158 -14.55 0.90 18.86
CA LYS A 158 -14.34 -0.24 19.76
C LYS A 158 -14.21 -1.58 19.01
N GLU A 159 -14.85 -1.70 17.84
CA GLU A 159 -14.97 -2.96 17.10
C GLU A 159 -14.13 -3.03 15.81
N ALA A 160 -13.61 -1.90 15.31
CA ALA A 160 -12.67 -1.85 14.19
C ALA A 160 -11.28 -2.34 14.59
N GLN A 161 -11.18 -3.61 14.99
CA GLN A 161 -9.91 -4.24 15.28
C GLN A 161 -9.26 -4.70 13.97
N ILE A 162 -8.03 -4.25 13.74
CA ILE A 162 -7.14 -4.85 12.74
C ILE A 162 -7.11 -6.35 13.03
N LYS A 163 -7.50 -7.14 12.06
CA LYS A 163 -7.54 -8.59 12.20
C LYS A 163 -6.19 -9.20 11.88
N VAL A 164 -5.99 -10.34 12.52
CA VAL A 164 -4.90 -11.24 12.22
C VAL A 164 -5.50 -12.36 11.39
N LEU A 165 -5.01 -12.52 10.17
CA LEU A 165 -5.30 -13.68 9.35
C LEU A 165 -4.28 -14.76 9.68
N GLU A 166 -4.76 -15.93 10.09
CA GLU A 166 -3.90 -17.08 10.32
C GLU A 166 -3.61 -17.79 9.00
N GLY A 167 -2.34 -17.85 8.65
CA GLY A 167 -1.81 -18.68 7.58
C GLY A 167 -1.35 -20.03 8.08
N GLU A 168 -0.70 -20.78 7.20
CA GLU A 168 -0.12 -22.08 7.53
C GLU A 168 1.07 -21.94 8.49
N GLN A 169 1.32 -23.00 9.27
CA GLN A 169 2.50 -23.11 10.15
C GLN A 169 2.65 -21.95 11.16
N GLY A 170 1.53 -21.35 11.57
CA GLY A 170 1.50 -20.29 12.57
C GLY A 170 1.88 -18.90 12.05
N TRP A 171 2.09 -18.74 10.73
CA TRP A 171 2.32 -17.45 10.10
C TRP A 171 1.09 -16.55 10.24
N LEU A 172 1.32 -15.31 10.67
CA LEU A 172 0.27 -14.31 10.82
C LEU A 172 0.34 -13.27 9.70
N PHE A 173 -0.79 -12.93 9.11
CA PHE A 173 -0.92 -11.93 8.05
C PHE A 173 -1.88 -10.83 8.46
N LEU A 174 -1.76 -9.68 7.81
CA LEU A 174 -2.60 -8.53 8.09
C LEU A 174 -3.95 -8.70 7.37
N ASP A 175 -5.04 -8.54 8.11
CA ASP A 175 -6.39 -8.51 7.54
C ASP A 175 -7.21 -7.36 8.14
N ASN A 176 -8.25 -6.94 7.42
CA ASN A 176 -9.13 -5.86 7.81
C ASN A 176 -8.38 -4.55 8.14
N ASP A 177 -7.33 -4.25 7.37
CA ASP A 177 -6.64 -2.96 7.46
C ASP A 177 -7.25 -1.95 6.49
N THR A 178 -7.03 -0.66 6.77
CA THR A 178 -7.62 0.43 5.99
C THR A 178 -7.09 0.55 4.57
N ASN A 179 -6.05 -0.22 4.19
CA ASN A 179 -5.49 -0.22 2.84
C ASN A 179 -5.90 -1.45 2.02
N GLY A 180 -6.63 -2.41 2.59
CA GLY A 180 -7.08 -3.60 1.86
C GLY A 180 -5.93 -4.52 1.44
N SER A 181 -5.02 -4.87 2.35
CA SER A 181 -3.81 -5.66 2.04
C SER A 181 -4.13 -7.01 1.41
N VAL A 182 -5.20 -7.68 1.86
CA VAL A 182 -5.65 -8.95 1.28
C VAL A 182 -6.13 -8.75 -0.16
N ASP A 183 -6.91 -7.69 -0.43
CA ASP A 183 -7.42 -7.39 -1.77
C ASP A 183 -6.32 -6.95 -2.72
N GLN A 184 -5.30 -6.24 -2.23
CA GLN A 184 -4.08 -5.94 -2.99
C GLN A 184 -3.34 -7.22 -3.37
N TYR A 185 -3.12 -8.13 -2.42
CA TYR A 185 -2.43 -9.39 -2.66
C TYR A 185 -3.18 -10.30 -3.62
N CYS A 186 -4.51 -10.37 -3.50
CA CYS A 186 -5.35 -11.16 -4.39
C CYS A 186 -5.62 -10.49 -5.76
N GLY A 187 -5.04 -9.32 -6.04
CA GLY A 187 -5.24 -8.60 -7.31
C GLY A 187 -6.64 -8.02 -7.51
N ARG A 188 -7.42 -7.89 -6.43
CA ARG A 188 -8.78 -7.33 -6.46
C ARG A 188 -8.79 -5.82 -6.36
N LEU A 189 -7.86 -5.25 -5.60
CA LEU A 189 -7.67 -3.80 -5.54
C LEU A 189 -6.76 -3.37 -6.68
N VAL A 190 -7.13 -2.34 -7.43
CA VAL A 190 -6.32 -1.81 -8.54
C VAL A 190 -6.32 -0.29 -8.54
N LEU A 191 -5.25 0.32 -9.04
CA LEU A 191 -5.19 1.75 -9.33
C LEU A 191 -6.07 2.09 -10.53
N THR A 192 -6.82 3.18 -10.40
CA THR A 192 -7.54 3.79 -11.52
C THR A 192 -6.56 4.57 -12.41
N THR A 193 -7.05 5.09 -13.53
CA THR A 193 -6.30 6.05 -14.36
C THR A 193 -5.81 7.26 -13.55
N GLU A 194 -6.61 7.77 -12.61
CA GLU A 194 -6.20 8.88 -11.75
C GLU A 194 -5.10 8.47 -10.76
N GLY A 195 -5.21 7.29 -10.14
CA GLY A 195 -4.18 6.76 -9.25
C GLY A 195 -2.85 6.54 -9.96
N ILE A 196 -2.91 5.99 -11.19
CA ILE A 196 -1.74 5.85 -12.06
C ILE A 196 -1.13 7.23 -12.36
N GLY A 197 -1.94 8.21 -12.77
CA GLY A 197 -1.48 9.57 -13.06
C GLY A 197 -0.87 10.25 -11.84
N ALA A 198 -1.43 10.04 -10.65
CA ALA A 198 -0.89 10.55 -9.40
C ALA A 198 0.49 9.94 -9.08
N TRP A 199 0.67 8.63 -9.24
CA TRP A 199 1.98 7.98 -9.09
C TRP A 199 3.01 8.48 -10.10
N GLN A 200 2.64 8.64 -11.37
CA GLN A 200 3.52 9.23 -12.38
C GLN A 200 3.95 10.65 -11.98
N GLY A 201 3.01 11.48 -11.53
CA GLY A 201 3.27 12.83 -11.06
C GLY A 201 4.22 12.86 -9.85
N TYR A 202 3.98 11.98 -8.87
CA TYR A 202 4.81 11.84 -7.67
C TYR A 202 6.24 11.40 -8.00
N LEU A 203 6.42 10.30 -8.75
CA LEU A 203 7.74 9.78 -9.11
C LEU A 203 8.53 10.80 -9.94
N ALA A 204 7.88 11.44 -10.93
CA ALA A 204 8.52 12.51 -11.70
C ALA A 204 8.89 13.72 -10.81
N GLY A 205 8.07 14.05 -9.81
CA GLY A 205 8.36 15.11 -8.84
C GLY A 205 9.54 14.78 -7.94
N LEU A 206 9.64 13.55 -7.45
CA LEU A 206 10.78 13.04 -6.69
C LEU A 206 12.08 13.17 -7.51
N HIS A 207 12.06 12.74 -8.78
CA HIS A 207 13.23 12.86 -9.66
C HIS A 207 13.65 14.32 -9.87
N ARG A 208 12.70 15.22 -10.19
CA ARG A 208 13.01 16.65 -10.33
C ARG A 208 13.59 17.27 -9.06
N LEU A 209 13.07 16.87 -7.89
CA LEU A 209 13.56 17.37 -6.61
C LEU A 209 14.99 16.89 -6.33
N ALA A 210 15.29 15.63 -6.66
CA ALA A 210 16.64 15.08 -6.53
C ALA A 210 17.62 15.76 -7.50
N GLU A 211 17.25 15.91 -8.77
CA GLU A 211 18.04 16.60 -9.80
C GLU A 211 18.37 18.05 -9.40
N LYS A 212 17.37 18.79 -8.93
CA LYS A 212 17.53 20.18 -8.44
C LYS A 212 18.57 20.28 -7.32
N ASN A 213 18.71 19.22 -6.51
CA ASN A 213 19.63 19.17 -5.37
C ASN A 213 20.91 18.37 -5.67
N ALA A 214 21.13 17.96 -6.92
CA ALA A 214 22.26 17.10 -7.32
C ALA A 214 22.39 15.82 -6.46
N ALA A 215 21.26 15.29 -5.98
CA ALA A 215 21.20 14.11 -5.14
C ALA A 215 20.97 12.85 -5.99
N LYS A 216 21.63 11.73 -5.66
CA LYS A 216 21.20 10.42 -6.16
C LYS A 216 19.88 10.05 -5.49
N CYS A 217 18.95 9.50 -6.24
CA CYS A 217 17.60 9.23 -5.77
C CYS A 217 17.27 7.75 -5.76
N ALA A 218 16.48 7.30 -4.79
CA ALA A 218 15.84 5.98 -4.83
C ALA A 218 14.51 5.99 -4.06
N MET A 219 13.54 5.20 -4.53
CA MET A 219 12.34 4.90 -3.76
C MET A 219 12.35 3.41 -3.38
N LEU A 220 12.54 3.13 -2.09
CA LEU A 220 12.46 1.77 -1.56
C LEU A 220 11.03 1.44 -1.12
N VAL A 221 10.40 0.49 -1.80
CA VAL A 221 9.11 -0.05 -1.37
C VAL A 221 9.36 -1.33 -0.59
N ALA A 222 9.07 -1.31 0.71
CA ALA A 222 9.08 -2.51 1.54
C ALA A 222 7.95 -3.45 1.08
N PRO A 223 8.27 -4.65 0.58
CA PRO A 223 7.24 -5.57 0.12
C PRO A 223 6.26 -5.95 1.21
N SER A 224 5.03 -6.26 0.80
CA SER A 224 4.06 -6.82 1.74
C SER A 224 4.51 -8.23 2.13
N LYS A 225 4.21 -8.63 3.36
CA LYS A 225 4.54 -9.98 3.83
C LYS A 225 3.85 -11.03 2.97
N GLU A 226 2.64 -10.72 2.52
CA GLU A 226 1.83 -11.52 1.62
C GLU A 226 2.55 -11.77 0.29
N SER A 227 3.16 -10.76 -0.33
CA SER A 227 3.88 -10.92 -1.60
C SER A 227 5.12 -11.84 -1.51
N VAL A 228 5.80 -11.86 -0.36
CA VAL A 228 7.04 -12.62 -0.17
C VAL A 228 6.79 -14.01 0.42
N MET A 229 5.95 -14.07 1.46
CA MET A 229 5.69 -15.28 2.24
C MET A 229 4.41 -15.99 1.81
N GLY A 230 3.52 -15.29 1.11
CA GLY A 230 2.19 -15.79 0.79
C GLY A 230 2.15 -17.05 -0.07
N PRO A 231 2.99 -17.21 -1.11
CA PRO A 231 3.04 -18.46 -1.88
C PRO A 231 3.30 -19.73 -1.05
N ARG A 232 3.84 -19.59 0.18
CA ARG A 232 4.10 -20.71 1.09
C ARG A 232 3.11 -20.82 2.24
N TYR A 233 2.56 -19.70 2.72
CA TYR A 233 1.88 -19.68 4.01
C TYR A 233 0.54 -18.94 4.02
N HIS A 234 0.19 -18.16 3.00
CA HIS A 234 -1.04 -17.37 3.03
C HIS A 234 -2.24 -18.21 2.54
N PRO A 235 -3.43 -18.10 3.15
CA PRO A 235 -4.57 -18.96 2.81
C PRO A 235 -5.23 -18.60 1.47
N TYR A 236 -5.00 -17.38 0.97
CA TYR A 236 -5.41 -16.96 -0.36
C TYR A 236 -4.22 -17.00 -1.32
N ALA A 237 -4.49 -17.19 -2.61
CA ALA A 237 -3.47 -17.13 -3.66
C ALA A 237 -3.17 -15.68 -4.07
N GLU A 238 -1.94 -15.45 -4.53
CA GLU A 238 -1.53 -14.18 -5.16
C GLU A 238 -2.32 -13.97 -6.47
N GLY A 239 -2.88 -12.78 -6.64
CA GLY A 239 -3.53 -12.39 -7.87
C GLY A 239 -2.61 -11.63 -8.82
N THR A 240 -3.06 -11.48 -10.07
CA THR A 240 -2.35 -10.69 -11.08
C THR A 240 -2.80 -9.24 -11.06
N GLY A 241 -1.87 -8.30 -11.30
CA GLY A 241 -2.25 -6.92 -11.66
C GLY A 241 -2.63 -5.98 -10.51
N GLY A 242 -2.33 -6.33 -9.26
CA GLY A 242 -2.52 -5.43 -8.11
C GLY A 242 -1.73 -4.11 -8.20
N PRO A 243 -1.91 -3.17 -7.25
CA PRO A 243 -1.45 -1.78 -7.37
C PRO A 243 0.06 -1.64 -7.54
N MET A 244 0.83 -2.50 -6.86
CA MET A 244 2.29 -2.57 -7.02
C MET A 244 2.71 -2.91 -8.44
N HIS A 245 2.04 -3.87 -9.09
CA HIS A 245 2.36 -4.25 -10.47
C HIS A 245 2.11 -3.07 -11.43
N GLN A 246 0.99 -2.34 -11.23
CA GLN A 246 0.66 -1.18 -12.04
C GLN A 246 1.67 -0.03 -11.83
N MET A 247 2.08 0.23 -10.58
CA MET A 247 3.07 1.26 -10.26
C MET A 247 4.46 0.91 -10.81
N MET A 248 4.90 -0.35 -10.70
CA MET A 248 6.20 -0.81 -11.24
C MET A 248 6.24 -0.82 -12.76
N ALA A 249 5.09 -0.89 -13.44
CA ALA A 249 5.01 -0.81 -14.90
C ALA A 249 5.18 0.62 -15.45
N LEU A 250 5.21 1.64 -14.59
CA LEU A 250 5.44 3.03 -15.00
C LEU A 250 6.90 3.23 -15.40
N LYS A 251 7.13 4.00 -16.47
CA LYS A 251 8.49 4.37 -16.89
C LYS A 251 9.23 5.19 -15.82
N GLU A 252 8.49 5.96 -15.03
CA GLU A 252 9.01 6.77 -13.92
C GLU A 252 9.45 5.92 -12.73
N ALA A 253 9.13 4.62 -12.70
CA ALA A 253 9.52 3.72 -11.62
C ALA A 253 10.95 3.18 -11.75
N SER A 254 11.81 3.76 -12.60
CA SER A 254 13.18 3.29 -12.85
C SER A 254 14.05 3.26 -11.60
N GLU A 255 13.84 4.21 -10.68
CA GLU A 255 14.56 4.31 -9.39
C GLU A 255 13.80 3.64 -8.23
N VAL A 256 12.73 2.90 -8.53
CA VAL A 256 11.96 2.18 -7.51
C VAL A 256 12.58 0.81 -7.26
N ILE A 257 12.89 0.55 -6.01
CA ILE A 257 13.46 -0.69 -5.51
C ILE A 257 12.35 -1.48 -4.83
N TYR A 258 11.98 -2.61 -5.43
CA TYR A 258 10.97 -3.53 -4.89
C TYR A 258 11.57 -4.94 -4.72
N PRO A 259 12.24 -5.22 -3.58
CA PRO A 259 13.16 -6.35 -3.44
C PRO A 259 12.47 -7.69 -3.13
N VAL A 260 11.35 -8.02 -3.79
CA VAL A 260 10.58 -9.25 -3.53
C VAL A 260 11.45 -10.49 -3.71
N GLU A 261 12.14 -10.62 -4.85
CA GLU A 261 12.96 -11.80 -5.14
C GLU A 261 14.16 -11.95 -4.19
N ALA A 262 14.79 -10.82 -3.83
CA ALA A 262 15.88 -10.82 -2.86
C ALA A 262 15.41 -11.27 -1.46
N LEU A 263 14.18 -10.92 -1.08
CA LEU A 263 13.58 -11.37 0.17
C LEU A 263 13.11 -12.83 0.08
N ARG A 264 12.50 -13.27 -1.03
CA ARG A 264 12.11 -14.67 -1.25
C ARG A 264 13.32 -15.60 -1.14
N ALA A 265 14.48 -15.18 -1.65
CA ALA A 265 15.74 -15.92 -1.55
C ALA A 265 16.23 -16.14 -0.10
N LEU A 266 15.77 -15.34 0.88
CA LEU A 266 16.06 -15.57 2.30
C LEU A 266 15.22 -16.68 2.93
N GLY A 267 14.17 -17.16 2.25
CA GLY A 267 13.22 -18.09 2.84
C GLY A 267 12.47 -17.47 4.02
N ASP A 268 12.46 -18.15 5.18
CA ASP A 268 11.71 -17.70 6.36
C ASP A 268 12.39 -16.57 7.11
N ASP A 269 13.70 -16.37 6.88
CA ASP A 269 14.45 -15.27 7.46
C ASP A 269 14.06 -13.91 6.85
N ALA A 270 13.14 -13.84 5.87
CA ALA A 270 12.70 -12.58 5.28
C ALA A 270 11.79 -11.75 6.22
N PHE A 271 10.90 -12.41 6.95
CA PHE A 271 9.84 -11.77 7.75
C PHE A 271 9.71 -12.40 9.13
N ILE A 272 9.19 -11.63 10.08
CA ILE A 272 8.88 -12.14 11.42
C ILE A 272 7.53 -12.85 11.35
N VAL A 273 7.45 -14.07 11.87
CA VAL A 273 6.27 -14.95 11.76
C VAL A 273 5.00 -14.28 12.29
N THR A 274 5.10 -13.59 13.43
CA THR A 274 3.97 -12.96 14.13
C THR A 274 3.92 -11.44 13.99
N ASP A 275 4.60 -10.87 12.98
CA ASP A 275 4.63 -9.42 12.72
C ASP A 275 4.38 -9.09 11.24
N THR A 276 3.98 -7.85 10.93
CA THR A 276 3.87 -7.34 9.56
C THR A 276 5.21 -6.93 8.94
N HIS A 277 6.24 -6.66 9.74
CA HIS A 277 7.54 -6.18 9.26
C HIS A 277 8.47 -7.33 8.85
N TRP A 278 9.41 -6.99 7.96
CA TRP A 278 10.53 -7.86 7.67
C TRP A 278 11.38 -8.13 8.92
N SER A 279 12.16 -9.21 8.90
CA SER A 279 13.13 -9.50 9.96
C SER A 279 14.33 -8.52 9.89
N GLN A 280 15.28 -8.63 10.82
CA GLN A 280 16.55 -7.93 10.71
C GLN A 280 17.35 -8.37 9.47
N GLN A 281 17.23 -9.63 9.03
CA GLN A 281 17.87 -10.15 7.81
C GLN A 281 17.18 -9.61 6.56
N GLY A 282 15.85 -9.52 6.56
CA GLY A 282 15.09 -8.87 5.49
C GLY A 282 15.44 -7.38 5.37
N ALA A 283 15.51 -6.67 6.50
CA ALA A 283 15.97 -5.28 6.55
C ALA A 283 17.40 -5.10 6.04
N LEU A 284 18.30 -6.04 6.35
CA LEU A 284 19.67 -6.05 5.81
C LEU A 284 19.63 -6.18 4.28
N GLN A 285 18.90 -7.15 3.73
CA GLN A 285 18.83 -7.32 2.28
C GLN A 285 18.23 -6.10 1.57
N ALA A 286 17.19 -5.48 2.15
CA ALA A 286 16.63 -4.24 1.64
C ALA A 286 17.67 -3.09 1.66
N ALA A 287 18.44 -2.96 2.74
CA ALA A 287 19.51 -1.96 2.84
C ALA A 287 20.65 -2.21 1.83
N LYS A 288 21.00 -3.47 1.56
CA LYS A 288 21.96 -3.83 0.50
C LYS A 288 21.47 -3.38 -0.86
N LYS A 289 20.22 -3.73 -1.21
CA LYS A 289 19.62 -3.34 -2.51
C LYS A 289 19.49 -1.83 -2.67
N LEU A 290 19.18 -1.12 -1.60
CA LEU A 290 19.18 0.35 -1.58
C LEU A 290 20.57 0.92 -1.90
N ALA A 291 21.63 0.43 -1.24
CA ALA A 291 22.96 0.94 -1.47
C ALA A 291 23.52 0.57 -2.85
N GLU A 292 23.24 -0.63 -3.35
CA GLU A 292 23.56 -1.05 -4.72
C GLU A 292 22.94 -0.10 -5.75
N ALA A 293 21.64 0.21 -5.61
CA ALA A 293 20.95 1.12 -6.51
C ALA A 293 21.52 2.55 -6.47
N LEU A 294 22.05 2.98 -5.32
CA LEU A 294 22.72 4.29 -5.17
C LEU A 294 24.19 4.26 -5.64
N GLY A 295 24.64 3.14 -6.22
CA GLY A 295 25.92 2.99 -6.91
C GLY A 295 27.06 2.51 -6.02
N LEU A 296 26.77 1.81 -4.91
CA LEU A 296 27.80 1.17 -4.10
C LEU A 296 28.01 -0.28 -4.54
N GLU A 297 29.28 -0.68 -4.61
CA GLU A 297 29.67 -2.03 -5.03
C GLU A 297 29.16 -3.12 -4.08
N ALA A 298 28.50 -4.15 -4.63
CA ALA A 298 27.91 -5.25 -3.88
C ALA A 298 28.94 -5.98 -2.98
N GLN A 299 30.19 -6.10 -3.44
CA GLN A 299 31.26 -6.73 -2.68
C GLN A 299 31.64 -5.93 -1.42
N ALA A 300 31.73 -4.61 -1.52
CA ALA A 300 32.04 -3.75 -0.37
C ALA A 300 30.90 -3.77 0.65
N ILE A 301 29.65 -3.79 0.16
CA ILE A 301 28.46 -3.95 0.99
C ILE A 301 28.50 -5.29 1.74
N ALA A 302 28.77 -6.39 1.03
CA ALA A 302 28.83 -7.72 1.63
C ALA A 302 29.91 -7.81 2.73
N GLN A 303 31.11 -7.28 2.47
CA GLN A 303 32.20 -7.24 3.44
C GLN A 303 31.85 -6.47 4.72
N THR A 304 31.10 -5.38 4.62
CA THR A 304 30.69 -4.55 5.78
C THR A 304 29.89 -5.33 6.82
N PHE A 305 29.08 -6.29 6.37
CA PHE A 305 28.17 -7.07 7.21
C PHE A 305 28.62 -8.52 7.42
N ALA A 306 29.76 -8.93 6.87
CA ALA A 306 30.25 -10.30 6.92
C ALA A 306 30.51 -10.81 8.36
N ALA A 307 30.85 -9.90 9.27
CA ALA A 307 31.12 -10.20 10.67
C ALA A 307 29.89 -10.02 11.59
N ASP A 308 28.68 -9.85 11.02
CA ASP A 308 27.48 -9.64 11.82
C ASP A 308 27.08 -10.90 12.59
N GLN A 309 26.81 -10.71 13.87
CA GLN A 309 26.41 -11.79 14.78
C GLN A 309 25.00 -11.52 15.27
N TYR A 310 24.17 -12.56 15.29
CA TYR A 310 22.79 -12.51 15.72
C TYR A 310 22.56 -13.44 16.91
N HIS A 311 21.65 -13.07 17.80
CA HIS A 311 21.14 -13.94 18.85
C HIS A 311 19.62 -14.07 18.76
N ILE A 312 19.09 -15.16 19.30
CA ILE A 312 17.65 -15.43 19.28
C ILE A 312 16.97 -14.66 20.42
N ARG A 313 15.81 -14.07 20.13
CA ARG A 313 14.89 -13.49 21.11
C ARG A 313 13.46 -13.91 20.81
N GLN A 314 12.66 -14.04 21.86
CA GLN A 314 11.22 -14.21 21.77
C GLN A 314 10.53 -12.85 21.82
N LEU A 315 9.58 -12.61 20.90
CA LEU A 315 8.67 -11.47 20.98
C LEU A 315 7.32 -11.82 20.35
N PRO A 316 6.25 -11.11 20.73
CA PRO A 316 4.95 -11.28 20.10
C PRO A 316 4.85 -10.70 18.68
N GLY A 317 5.58 -9.64 18.36
CA GLY A 317 5.34 -8.88 17.12
C GLY A 317 3.99 -8.12 17.14
N ASP A 318 3.75 -7.28 16.16
CA ASP A 318 2.57 -6.41 16.09
C ASP A 318 1.25 -7.18 15.85
N LEU A 319 1.27 -8.30 15.12
CA LEU A 319 0.10 -9.16 14.93
C LEU A 319 -0.07 -10.13 16.10
N GLY A 320 1.00 -10.76 16.57
CA GLY A 320 0.92 -11.69 17.70
C GLY A 320 0.45 -11.01 18.99
N SER A 321 0.74 -9.71 19.16
CA SER A 321 0.23 -8.92 20.29
C SER A 321 -1.28 -8.65 20.23
N LYS A 322 -1.93 -8.86 19.08
CA LYS A 322 -3.39 -8.67 18.90
C LYS A 322 -4.20 -9.94 19.20
N LEU A 323 -3.53 -11.07 19.38
CA LEU A 323 -4.17 -12.33 19.74
C LEU A 323 -4.37 -12.44 21.26
N THR A 324 -5.40 -13.17 21.67
CA THR A 324 -5.67 -13.48 23.08
C THR A 324 -5.70 -15.00 23.27
N PRO A 325 -4.69 -15.62 23.92
CA PRO A 325 -3.47 -15.00 24.45
C PRO A 325 -2.50 -14.52 23.35
N PRO A 326 -1.56 -13.59 23.65
CA PRO A 326 -0.57 -13.16 22.68
C PRO A 326 0.31 -14.32 22.17
N ARG A 327 0.57 -14.35 20.86
CA ARG A 327 1.42 -15.38 20.22
C ARG A 327 2.82 -14.83 20.02
N GLN A 328 3.84 -15.57 20.47
CA GLN A 328 5.26 -15.20 20.32
C GLN A 328 5.95 -16.03 19.24
N CYS A 329 7.03 -15.49 18.68
CA CYS A 329 7.96 -16.22 17.84
C CYS A 329 9.41 -15.86 18.16
N GLU A 330 10.31 -16.75 17.72
CA GLU A 330 11.75 -16.51 17.74
C GLU A 330 12.15 -15.59 16.60
N ILE A 331 12.96 -14.58 16.91
CA ILE A 331 13.64 -13.75 15.92
C ILE A 331 15.14 -13.71 16.16
N LYS A 332 15.88 -13.51 15.07
CA LYS A 332 17.31 -13.22 15.10
C LYS A 332 17.51 -11.71 15.21
N VAL A 333 18.06 -11.25 16.34
CA VAL A 333 18.38 -9.84 16.60
C VAL A 333 19.87 -9.62 16.45
N LEU A 334 20.26 -8.55 15.76
CA LEU A 334 21.66 -8.18 15.61
C LEU A 334 22.29 -7.86 16.98
N ARG A 335 23.44 -8.46 17.25
CA ARG A 335 24.20 -8.34 18.51
C ARG A 335 25.52 -7.58 18.33
N SER A 336 26.20 -7.79 17.21
CA SER A 336 27.53 -7.22 16.93
C SER A 336 27.52 -5.70 16.76
N PHE A 337 26.35 -5.10 16.53
CA PHE A 337 26.21 -3.68 16.27
C PHE A 337 24.85 -3.14 16.79
N SER A 338 24.81 -1.86 17.14
CA SER A 338 23.59 -1.15 17.51
C SER A 338 23.63 0.30 17.05
N TYR A 339 22.69 0.70 16.18
CA TYR A 339 22.57 2.08 15.72
C TYR A 339 22.33 3.07 16.86
N SER A 340 21.85 2.62 18.02
CA SER A 340 21.59 3.48 19.18
C SER A 340 22.83 4.26 19.64
N LYS A 341 24.04 3.70 19.45
CA LYS A 341 25.32 4.34 19.77
C LYS A 341 25.73 5.42 18.78
N HIS A 342 25.02 5.51 17.66
CA HIS A 342 25.26 6.44 16.55
C HIS A 342 24.17 7.50 16.44
N ARG A 343 23.21 7.54 17.37
CA ARG A 343 22.17 8.57 17.44
C ARG A 343 22.80 9.89 17.87
N TYR A 344 22.82 10.84 16.96
CA TYR A 344 23.36 12.17 17.19
C TYR A 344 22.26 13.14 17.64
N PHE A 345 21.08 13.05 17.03
CA PHE A 345 19.89 13.81 17.41
C PHE A 345 18.63 12.96 17.20
N ASP A 346 17.63 13.12 18.05
CA ASP A 346 16.31 12.51 17.88
C ASP A 346 15.29 13.37 18.62
N ASN A 347 14.27 13.87 17.92
CA ASN A 347 13.21 14.65 18.57
C ASN A 347 12.29 13.80 19.47
N GLY A 348 12.43 12.47 19.45
CA GLY A 348 11.73 11.53 20.31
C GLY A 348 10.29 11.23 19.89
N LEU A 349 9.75 11.93 18.89
CA LEU A 349 8.38 11.74 18.43
C LEU A 349 8.15 10.32 17.89
N PRO A 350 7.00 9.68 18.17
CA PRO A 350 6.66 8.41 17.56
C PRO A 350 6.07 8.62 16.16
N ASN A 351 6.52 7.82 15.19
CA ASN A 351 5.99 7.81 13.82
C ASN A 351 6.00 9.21 13.18
N PHE A 352 4.92 9.62 12.52
CA PHE A 352 4.84 10.88 11.76
C PHE A 352 5.34 12.09 12.54
N GLY A 353 6.27 12.83 11.92
CA GLY A 353 6.95 13.98 12.53
C GLY A 353 8.25 13.63 13.24
N ARG A 354 8.62 12.35 13.38
CA ARG A 354 9.93 11.98 13.93
C ARG A 354 11.06 12.44 13.01
N LEU A 355 12.02 13.15 13.59
CA LEU A 355 13.28 13.53 12.96
C LEU A 355 14.44 12.91 13.76
N LEU A 356 15.28 12.13 13.08
CA LEU A 356 16.41 11.41 13.65
C LEU A 356 17.67 11.66 12.81
N VAL A 357 18.79 11.95 13.46
CA VAL A 357 20.11 12.06 12.82
C VAL A 357 21.01 10.96 13.37
N LEU A 358 21.54 10.13 12.48
CA LEU A 358 22.56 9.12 12.77
C LEU A 358 23.89 9.54 12.16
N VAL A 359 24.99 9.32 12.87
CA VAL A 359 26.35 9.66 12.42
C VAL A 359 27.30 8.50 12.66
N ASN A 360 28.03 8.11 11.63
CA ASN A 360 29.06 7.08 11.70
C ASN A 360 30.19 7.37 10.70
N ASP A 361 31.32 7.84 11.21
CA ASP A 361 32.50 8.17 10.38
C ASP A 361 33.18 6.96 9.74
N LYS A 362 32.80 5.74 10.13
CA LYS A 362 33.30 4.49 9.54
C LYS A 362 32.39 3.93 8.44
N ALA A 363 31.34 4.67 8.06
CA ALA A 363 30.43 4.22 7.01
C ALA A 363 31.11 4.25 5.63
N LEU A 364 30.62 3.41 4.71
CA LEU A 364 31.22 3.26 3.38
C LEU A 364 31.07 4.50 2.49
N MET A 365 29.92 5.16 2.55
CA MET A 365 29.55 6.27 1.68
C MET A 365 29.61 7.58 2.45
N SER A 366 30.45 8.50 1.98
CA SER A 366 30.49 9.87 2.48
C SER A 366 29.22 10.64 2.09
N GLY A 367 28.92 11.69 2.85
CA GLY A 367 27.78 12.57 2.54
C GLY A 367 26.61 12.37 3.51
N THR A 368 25.45 12.87 3.12
CA THR A 368 24.20 12.75 3.89
C THR A 368 23.17 12.01 3.06
N CYS A 369 22.60 10.96 3.63
CA CYS A 369 21.40 10.29 3.12
C CYS A 369 20.18 10.83 3.87
N LEU A 370 19.28 11.51 3.15
CA LEU A 370 18.00 11.96 3.68
C LEU A 370 16.93 10.95 3.32
N ILE A 371 16.29 10.35 4.33
CA ILE A 371 15.28 9.30 4.18
C ILE A 371 13.93 9.81 4.66
N PHE A 372 12.96 9.92 3.74
CA PHE A 372 11.54 10.10 4.07
C PHE A 372 10.89 8.72 4.13
N GLY A 373 10.87 8.12 5.32
CA GLY A 373 10.54 6.70 5.51
C GLY A 373 9.29 6.42 6.33
N SER A 374 9.00 5.13 6.51
CA SER A 374 7.89 4.60 7.31
C SER A 374 8.41 3.70 8.45
N SER A 375 7.54 2.92 9.09
CA SER A 375 7.91 2.01 10.19
C SER A 375 8.96 0.96 9.80
N SER A 376 8.97 0.52 8.54
CA SER A 376 9.94 -0.48 8.06
C SER A 376 11.38 0.04 8.04
N SER A 377 11.58 1.36 7.94
CA SER A 377 12.92 1.97 8.03
C SER A 377 13.60 1.73 9.37
N TYR A 378 12.84 1.58 10.48
CA TYR A 378 13.43 1.47 11.81
C TYR A 378 14.36 0.26 11.96
N SER A 379 14.00 -0.88 11.35
CA SER A 379 14.82 -2.08 11.37
C SER A 379 16.02 -2.00 10.41
N MET A 380 16.03 -1.04 9.49
CA MET A 380 17.18 -0.78 8.61
C MET A 380 18.28 0.03 9.28
N PHE A 381 18.01 0.72 10.40
CA PHE A 381 18.96 1.67 10.99
C PHE A 381 20.31 1.07 11.36
N ASN A 382 20.33 -0.18 11.83
CA ASN A 382 21.58 -0.92 12.09
C ASN A 382 22.49 -1.03 10.85
N TYR A 383 21.90 -1.01 9.66
CA TYR A 383 22.58 -1.23 8.39
C TYR A 383 22.84 0.08 7.66
N VAL A 384 21.83 0.96 7.52
CA VAL A 384 21.99 2.21 6.78
C VAL A 384 23.02 3.15 7.43
N CYS A 385 23.14 3.17 8.76
CA CYS A 385 24.19 3.97 9.41
C CYS A 385 25.60 3.40 9.23
N ARG A 386 25.77 2.18 8.72
CA ARG A 386 27.08 1.63 8.32
C ARG A 386 27.36 1.81 6.83
N LEU A 387 26.31 2.13 6.05
CA LEU A 387 26.40 2.42 4.63
C LEU A 387 26.63 3.92 4.39
N PHE A 388 25.91 4.80 5.09
CA PHE A 388 26.00 6.24 4.91
C PHE A 388 26.56 6.93 6.16
N GLN A 389 27.51 7.85 5.95
CA GLN A 389 28.18 8.58 7.04
C GLN A 389 27.20 9.35 7.91
N ARG A 390 26.21 10.01 7.29
CA ARG A 390 25.11 10.69 7.96
C ARG A 390 23.80 10.21 7.40
N VAL A 391 22.87 9.86 8.27
CA VAL A 391 21.48 9.56 7.92
C VAL A 391 20.60 10.57 8.62
N VAL A 392 19.85 11.35 7.84
CA VAL A 392 18.75 12.17 8.34
C VAL A 392 17.48 11.42 8.00
N PHE A 393 16.78 10.93 9.01
CA PHE A 393 15.55 10.17 8.84
C PHE A 393 14.36 11.02 9.29
N VAL A 394 13.34 11.05 8.43
CA VAL A 394 12.04 11.64 8.68
C VAL A 394 11.01 10.54 8.54
N HIS A 395 10.19 10.33 9.57
CA HIS A 395 9.03 9.46 9.41
C HIS A 395 7.88 10.27 8.79
N SER A 396 7.65 10.05 7.50
CA SER A 396 6.58 10.71 6.73
C SER A 396 5.90 9.76 5.75
N ALA A 397 6.24 8.47 5.76
CA ALA A 397 5.76 7.44 4.82
C ALA A 397 5.93 7.82 3.34
N GLY A 398 7.00 8.55 3.05
CA GLY A 398 7.35 9.01 1.70
C GLY A 398 6.76 10.37 1.31
N ASN A 399 5.99 11.03 2.17
CA ASN A 399 5.65 12.44 1.94
C ASN A 399 6.93 13.29 2.01
N LEU A 400 7.18 14.12 1.00
CA LEU A 400 8.41 14.89 0.86
C LEU A 400 8.25 16.31 1.39
N ASP A 401 9.34 16.85 1.95
CA ASP A 401 9.46 18.25 2.33
C ASP A 401 10.56 18.90 1.46
N PRO A 402 10.21 19.65 0.39
CA PRO A 402 11.20 20.27 -0.49
C PRO A 402 12.10 21.31 0.20
N GLU A 403 11.61 21.97 1.25
CA GLU A 403 12.40 22.92 2.03
C GLU A 403 13.46 22.19 2.84
N LEU A 404 13.08 21.07 3.48
CA LEU A 404 14.04 20.23 4.18
C LEU A 404 15.08 19.63 3.23
N VAL A 405 14.67 19.13 2.05
CA VAL A 405 15.63 18.60 1.06
C VAL A 405 16.63 19.68 0.68
N SER A 406 16.16 20.90 0.40
CA SER A 406 17.02 22.02 0.01
C SER A 406 17.96 22.44 1.15
N ALA A 407 17.47 22.45 2.40
CA ALA A 407 18.26 22.80 3.58
C ALA A 407 19.36 21.77 3.87
N VAL A 408 19.01 20.49 3.85
CA VAL A 408 19.95 19.39 4.15
C VAL A 408 20.98 19.20 3.02
N SER A 409 20.61 19.54 1.78
CA SER A 409 21.43 19.33 0.57
C SER A 409 22.03 17.90 0.54
N PRO A 410 21.17 16.86 0.50
CA PRO A 410 21.63 15.48 0.64
C PRO A 410 22.40 15.02 -0.59
N ALA A 411 23.40 14.16 -0.38
CA ALA A 411 24.04 13.43 -1.47
C ALA A 411 23.13 12.29 -1.99
N TYR A 412 22.26 11.76 -1.10
CA TYR A 412 21.32 10.70 -1.40
C TYR A 412 19.94 11.06 -0.87
N LEU A 413 18.94 11.15 -1.74
CA LEU A 413 17.54 11.35 -1.38
C LEU A 413 16.80 10.01 -1.51
N VAL A 414 16.28 9.52 -0.40
CA VAL A 414 15.58 8.24 -0.34
C VAL A 414 14.17 8.43 0.16
N VAL A 415 13.22 7.81 -0.54
CA VAL A 415 11.85 7.64 -0.08
C VAL A 415 11.68 6.18 0.32
N GLN A 416 11.10 5.92 1.50
CA GLN A 416 10.73 4.56 1.91
C GLN A 416 9.26 4.49 2.28
N THR A 417 8.52 3.62 1.58
CA THR A 417 7.12 3.31 1.91
C THR A 417 6.90 1.79 1.94
N ASN A 418 5.71 1.35 2.34
CA ASN A 418 5.34 -0.06 2.35
C ASN A 418 4.36 -0.33 1.21
N ALA A 419 4.46 -1.51 0.58
CA ALA A 419 3.62 -1.89 -0.56
C ALA A 419 2.13 -1.71 -0.29
N ARG A 420 1.66 -2.02 0.93
CA ARG A 420 0.27 -1.83 1.33
C ARG A 420 -0.22 -0.37 1.21
N PHE A 421 0.67 0.62 1.24
CA PHE A 421 0.31 2.03 1.11
C PHE A 421 0.27 2.52 -0.34
N VAL A 422 0.50 1.66 -1.34
CA VAL A 422 0.54 2.12 -2.75
C VAL A 422 -0.81 2.64 -3.27
N VAL A 423 -1.89 2.34 -2.57
CA VAL A 423 -3.22 2.93 -2.84
C VAL A 423 -3.39 4.34 -2.27
N GLN A 424 -2.39 4.83 -1.55
CA GLN A 424 -2.29 6.19 -1.02
C GLN A 424 -1.02 6.83 -1.56
N VAL A 425 -1.14 7.57 -2.67
CA VAL A 425 0.01 8.26 -3.28
C VAL A 425 0.53 9.33 -2.31
N PRO A 426 1.83 9.33 -1.94
CA PRO A 426 2.37 10.36 -1.08
C PRO A 426 2.36 11.74 -1.75
N VAL A 427 2.46 12.79 -0.96
CA VAL A 427 2.51 14.18 -1.44
C VAL A 427 3.94 14.69 -1.55
N LEU A 428 4.16 15.63 -2.48
CA LEU A 428 5.46 16.24 -2.75
C LEU A 428 5.77 17.46 -1.86
N GLU A 429 4.75 18.03 -1.21
CA GLU A 429 4.83 19.32 -0.50
C GLU A 429 4.26 19.20 0.92
N GLN A 430 4.86 18.33 1.74
CA GLN A 430 4.53 18.17 3.15
C GLN A 430 5.51 18.94 4.03
N SER A 431 5.03 19.92 4.80
CA SER A 431 5.87 20.58 5.81
C SER A 431 6.13 19.64 6.99
N LEU A 432 7.40 19.27 7.22
CA LEU A 432 7.82 18.52 8.40
C LEU A 432 7.64 19.34 9.68
N LEU A 433 7.91 20.65 9.61
CA LEU A 433 7.76 21.52 10.78
C LEU A 433 6.30 21.53 11.26
N GLN A 434 5.35 21.63 10.33
CA GLN A 434 3.93 21.52 10.67
C GLN A 434 3.60 20.15 11.26
N LEU A 435 4.11 19.05 10.68
CA LEU A 435 3.89 17.70 11.22
C LEU A 435 4.42 17.56 12.65
N ILE A 436 5.60 18.11 12.96
CA ILE A 436 6.19 18.09 14.29
C ILE A 436 5.29 18.85 15.28
N ASN A 437 4.90 20.08 14.92
CA ASN A 437 4.08 20.93 15.78
C ASN A 437 2.70 20.32 16.04
N ASP A 438 2.04 19.84 14.99
CA ASP A 438 0.75 19.16 15.11
C ASP A 438 0.84 17.90 15.96
N LYS A 439 1.91 17.11 15.81
CA LYS A 439 2.11 15.90 16.61
C LYS A 439 2.31 16.26 18.08
N ARG A 440 3.19 17.21 18.39
CA ARG A 440 3.46 17.69 19.76
C ARG A 440 2.20 18.22 20.44
N ALA A 441 1.40 19.01 19.74
CA ALA A 441 0.16 19.60 20.27
C ALA A 441 -0.90 18.55 20.64
N ARG A 442 -0.86 17.35 20.03
CA ARG A 442 -1.82 16.26 20.28
C ARG A 442 -1.34 15.23 21.31
N LEU A 443 -0.09 15.31 21.79
CA LEU A 443 0.44 14.32 22.73
C LEU A 443 -0.25 14.45 24.10
N ASN A 444 -0.70 13.33 24.65
CA ASN A 444 -1.09 13.27 26.05
C ASN A 444 0.13 13.18 27.00
N ALA A 445 -0.08 13.31 28.30
CA ALA A 445 1.00 13.34 29.30
C ALA A 445 1.90 12.06 29.31
N GLU A 446 1.31 10.89 29.07
CA GLU A 446 2.06 9.64 28.99
C GLU A 446 2.94 9.59 27.73
N GLU A 447 2.39 10.03 26.60
CA GLU A 447 3.13 10.12 25.34
C GLU A 447 4.25 11.16 25.42
N GLN A 448 4.02 12.32 26.06
CA GLN A 448 5.05 13.33 26.30
C GLN A 448 6.23 12.75 27.09
N THR A 449 5.94 12.03 28.18
CA THR A 449 6.98 11.36 28.98
C THR A 449 7.75 10.33 28.16
N LYS A 450 7.09 9.60 27.24
CA LYS A 450 7.76 8.65 26.33
C LYS A 450 8.66 9.39 25.33
N VAL A 451 8.20 10.50 24.77
CA VAL A 451 8.96 11.35 23.84
C VAL A 451 10.23 11.86 24.52
N GLU A 452 10.12 12.43 25.73
CA GLU A 452 11.27 12.93 26.50
C GLU A 452 12.32 11.84 26.77
N LYS A 453 11.88 10.64 27.15
CA LYS A 453 12.78 9.49 27.38
C LYS A 453 13.50 9.04 26.10
N MET A 454 12.83 9.17 24.95
CA MET A 454 13.37 8.79 23.66
C MET A 454 14.22 9.89 23.04
N GLN A 455 14.11 11.14 23.48
CA GLN A 455 14.79 12.26 22.87
C GLN A 455 16.32 12.15 23.01
N VAL A 456 17.04 12.57 21.99
CA VAL A 456 18.46 12.91 22.05
C VAL A 456 18.54 14.39 21.67
N PRO A 457 18.64 15.30 22.65
CA PRO A 457 18.54 16.73 22.39
C PRO A 457 19.76 17.23 21.61
N ALA A 458 19.55 18.27 20.81
CA ALA A 458 20.64 19.01 20.20
C ALA A 458 21.49 19.68 21.29
N LYS A 459 22.81 19.71 21.09
CA LYS A 459 23.68 20.49 21.98
C LYS A 459 23.53 21.98 21.69
N PRO A 460 23.77 22.87 22.66
CA PRO A 460 23.97 24.29 22.36
C PRO A 460 25.09 24.45 21.31
N ASP A 461 24.85 25.30 20.30
CA ASP A 461 25.79 25.58 19.20
C ASP A 461 26.25 24.31 18.43
N ASP A 462 25.34 23.37 18.21
CA ASP A 462 25.64 22.11 17.52
C ASP A 462 26.09 22.35 16.06
N ALA A 463 27.40 22.39 15.86
CA ALA A 463 28.02 22.68 14.56
C ALA A 463 27.59 21.70 13.46
N LEU A 464 27.28 20.44 13.78
CA LEU A 464 26.84 19.48 12.78
C LEU A 464 25.41 19.76 12.35
N LEU A 465 24.48 19.98 13.29
CA LEU A 465 23.08 20.29 12.97
C LEU A 465 22.96 21.64 12.27
N ALA A 466 23.76 22.63 12.66
CA ALA A 466 23.88 23.90 11.96
C ALA A 466 24.40 23.72 10.53
N LYS A 467 25.44 22.89 10.32
CA LYS A 467 25.96 22.57 8.98
C LYS A 467 24.96 21.81 8.11
N LEU A 468 24.09 21.01 8.71
CA LEU A 468 22.98 20.34 8.02
C LEU A 468 21.75 21.25 7.84
N ASN A 469 21.83 22.51 8.29
CA ASN A 469 20.75 23.50 8.29
C ASN A 469 19.46 22.99 8.95
N LEU A 470 19.57 22.14 9.98
CA LEU A 470 18.41 21.51 10.62
C LEU A 470 17.81 22.34 11.75
N LEU A 471 18.42 23.47 12.13
CA LEU A 471 17.98 24.32 13.25
C LEU A 471 16.47 24.65 13.25
N PRO A 472 15.83 24.94 12.09
CA PRO A 472 14.38 25.22 12.07
C PRO A 472 13.48 24.06 12.53
N TRP A 473 13.97 22.82 12.49
CA TRP A 473 13.20 21.60 12.80
C TRP A 473 13.55 20.98 14.16
N LEU A 474 14.40 21.62 14.97
CA LEU A 474 14.82 21.10 16.29
C LEU A 474 13.82 21.41 17.43
N VAL A 475 12.58 21.74 17.08
CA VAL A 475 11.50 22.15 18.00
C VAL A 475 10.91 21.00 18.82
#